data_AF-A0A8J7MHX5-F1
#
_entry.id   AF-A0A8J7MHX5-F1
#
_cell.length_a   1.000
_cell.length_b   1.000
_cell.length_c   1.000
_cell.angle_alpha   90.00
_cell.angle_beta   90.00
_cell.angle_gamma   90.00
#
_symmetry.space_group_name_H-M   'P 1'
#
loop_
_entity.id
_entity.type
_entity.pdbx_description
1 polymer ?
#
loop_
_entity_poly.entity_id
_entity_poly.type
_entity_poly.pdbx_seq_one_letter_code
_entity_poly.pdbx_strand_id
1 'polypeptide(L)'
;MRFFLFFTCFFLIGNLQAQNNEAAKLSASTQQYLWKQNELYSGSKILPECVYRQDANGKIYIASLIQVKPTINENDLKALDIMIGSKSKDIWTAYVPLEQVKAFSELPGIAAIDLDRPIGIMMDSARIHTHTDSVHNGINLPQAYDGKGVVVGVIDAGFDYTHPANFDTSYTHFRLKSVWEQKGTGTAPSAFGFGAEYLDSVSIFNKAFDVM
;
A
#
# COMPACT_ATOMS: atom_id res chain seq x y z
N MET A 1 -64.97 1.43 -49.87
CA MET A 1 -63.93 0.48 -49.40
C MET A 1 -63.01 1.23 -48.45
N ARG A 2 -62.62 0.56 -47.36
CA ARG A 2 -62.12 1.13 -46.09
C ARG A 2 -60.68 1.65 -46.18
N PHE A 3 -60.43 2.77 -45.51
CA PHE A 3 -59.13 3.31 -45.12
C PHE A 3 -58.35 2.31 -44.27
N PHE A 4 -57.04 2.18 -44.51
CA PHE A 4 -56.10 1.64 -43.53
C PHE A 4 -54.89 2.57 -43.44
N LEU A 5 -54.83 3.33 -42.35
CA LEU A 5 -53.70 4.14 -41.93
C LEU A 5 -52.73 3.22 -41.18
N PHE A 6 -51.54 2.99 -41.72
CA PHE A 6 -50.49 2.21 -41.03
C PHE A 6 -49.62 3.16 -40.21
N PHE A 7 -49.78 3.15 -38.89
CA PHE A 7 -48.95 3.89 -37.96
C PHE A 7 -47.78 3.00 -37.54
N THR A 8 -46.62 3.16 -38.18
CA THR A 8 -45.38 2.49 -37.76
C THR A 8 -44.76 3.25 -36.59
N CYS A 9 -44.97 2.75 -35.36
CA CYS A 9 -44.20 3.16 -34.19
C CYS A 9 -42.74 2.70 -34.34
N PHE A 10 -41.83 3.65 -34.56
CA PHE A 10 -40.40 3.43 -34.38
C PHE A 10 -40.10 3.35 -32.87
N PHE A 11 -39.92 2.14 -32.34
CA PHE A 11 -39.28 1.99 -31.03
C PHE A 11 -37.78 2.24 -31.21
N LEU A 12 -37.30 3.43 -30.82
CA LEU A 12 -35.88 3.65 -30.56
C LEU A 12 -35.51 2.78 -29.35
N ILE A 13 -34.89 1.62 -29.61
CA ILE A 13 -34.17 0.88 -28.57
C ILE A 13 -32.85 1.63 -28.39
N GLY A 14 -32.87 2.65 -27.52
CA GLY A 14 -31.65 3.21 -26.98
C GLY A 14 -30.98 2.13 -26.14
N ASN A 15 -29.82 1.64 -26.58
CA ASN A 15 -28.94 0.87 -25.73
C ASN A 15 -28.42 1.81 -24.63
N LEU A 16 -29.16 1.92 -23.53
CA LEU A 16 -28.63 2.41 -22.27
C LEU A 16 -27.69 1.32 -21.75
N GLN A 17 -26.42 1.40 -22.16
CA GLN A 17 -25.37 0.83 -21.32
C GLN A 17 -25.30 1.69 -20.07
N ALA A 18 -26.11 1.33 -19.07
CA ALA A 18 -25.85 1.73 -17.70
C ALA A 18 -24.54 1.03 -17.31
N GLN A 19 -23.40 1.70 -17.55
CA GLN A 19 -22.22 1.38 -16.77
C GLN A 19 -22.63 1.58 -15.32
N ASN A 20 -22.64 0.50 -14.54
CA ASN A 20 -22.73 0.56 -13.09
C ASN A 20 -21.48 1.30 -12.58
N ASN A 21 -21.47 2.63 -12.71
CA ASN A 21 -20.55 3.54 -12.06
C ASN A 21 -20.98 3.63 -10.59
N GLU A 22 -20.92 2.50 -9.90
CA GLU A 22 -20.87 2.52 -8.45
C GLU A 22 -19.59 3.27 -8.06
N ALA A 23 -19.78 4.40 -7.38
CA ALA A 23 -18.72 5.22 -6.84
C ALA A 23 -17.78 4.36 -5.98
N ALA A 24 -16.50 4.75 -5.91
CA ALA A 24 -15.52 4.03 -5.12
C ALA A 24 -15.95 3.97 -3.65
N LYS A 25 -15.81 2.79 -3.03
CA LYS A 25 -15.99 2.65 -1.59
C LYS A 25 -14.83 3.34 -0.86
N LEU A 26 -15.16 4.38 -0.09
CA LEU A 26 -14.17 5.13 0.67
C LEU A 26 -14.01 4.52 2.07
N SER A 27 -12.77 4.36 2.53
CA SER A 27 -12.49 4.04 3.93
C SER A 27 -12.98 5.14 4.88
N ALA A 28 -13.21 4.82 6.16
CA ALA A 28 -13.67 5.80 7.13
C ALA A 28 -12.70 7.00 7.28
N SER A 29 -11.39 6.74 7.20
CA SER A 29 -10.33 7.76 7.17
C SER A 29 -10.44 8.65 5.94
N THR A 30 -10.68 8.07 4.76
CA THR A 30 -10.82 8.81 3.51
C THR A 30 -12.07 9.70 3.52
N GLN A 31 -13.19 9.19 4.02
CA GLN A 31 -14.42 9.98 4.19
C GLN A 31 -14.20 11.14 5.16
N GLN A 32 -13.55 10.87 6.30
CA GLN A 32 -13.21 11.89 7.29
C GLN A 32 -12.30 12.97 6.69
N TYR A 33 -11.29 12.58 5.90
CA TYR A 33 -10.40 13.51 5.21
C TYR A 33 -11.20 14.43 4.26
N LEU A 34 -12.01 13.87 3.36
CA LEU A 34 -12.80 14.65 2.40
C LEU A 34 -13.78 15.60 3.10
N TRP A 35 -14.43 15.14 4.17
CA TRP A 35 -15.31 15.97 4.99
C TRP A 35 -14.54 17.16 5.60
N LYS A 36 -13.37 16.93 6.21
CA LYS A 36 -12.54 18.01 6.77
C LYS A 36 -12.12 19.01 5.69
N GLN A 37 -11.71 18.55 4.52
CA GLN A 37 -11.30 19.43 3.41
C GLN A 37 -12.45 20.31 2.92
N ASN A 38 -13.67 19.78 2.85
CA ASN A 38 -14.82 20.53 2.34
C ASN A 38 -15.44 21.47 3.38
N GLU A 39 -15.53 21.05 4.64
CA GLU A 39 -16.30 21.77 5.67
C GLU A 39 -15.44 22.68 6.55
N LEU A 40 -14.16 22.36 6.77
CA LEU A 40 -13.31 23.09 7.73
C LEU A 40 -12.31 24.03 7.06
N TYR A 41 -12.03 23.85 5.77
CA TYR A 41 -10.95 24.56 5.08
C TYR A 41 -11.42 25.13 3.74
N SER A 42 -10.98 26.34 3.42
CA SER A 42 -11.17 26.93 2.10
C SER A 42 -10.05 26.45 1.17
N GLY A 43 -10.13 25.19 0.75
CA GLY A 43 -9.19 24.56 -0.17
C GLY A 43 -8.36 23.44 0.44
N SER A 44 -7.41 22.94 -0.35
CA SER A 44 -6.61 21.75 -0.02
C SER A 44 -5.59 22.03 1.07
N LYS A 45 -5.80 21.44 2.26
CA LYS A 45 -4.92 21.60 3.43
C LYS A 45 -4.18 20.32 3.77
N ILE A 46 -2.94 20.42 4.23
CA ILE A 46 -2.18 19.28 4.77
C ILE A 46 -2.72 18.93 6.16
N LEU A 47 -3.20 17.72 6.33
CA LEU A 47 -3.74 17.18 7.59
C LEU A 47 -2.79 16.13 8.18
N PRO A 48 -2.39 16.22 9.46
CA PRO A 48 -1.38 15.35 10.06
C PRO A 48 -1.78 13.86 10.13
N GLU A 49 -3.06 13.54 9.95
CA GLU A 49 -3.57 12.17 9.98
C GLU A 49 -3.35 11.39 8.68
N CYS A 50 -2.69 11.99 7.68
CA CYS A 50 -2.34 11.35 6.42
C CYS A 50 -0.85 11.45 6.11
N VAL A 51 -0.37 10.56 5.24
CA VAL A 51 1.03 10.53 4.78
C VAL A 51 1.15 11.27 3.46
N TYR A 52 2.10 12.22 3.40
CA TYR A 52 2.37 13.02 2.21
C TYR A 52 3.77 12.78 1.68
N ARG A 53 3.94 13.02 0.38
CA ARG A 53 5.22 13.10 -0.29
C ARG A 53 5.30 14.40 -1.07
N GLN A 54 6.52 14.91 -1.22
CA GLN A 54 6.79 16.08 -2.02
C GLN A 54 7.69 15.68 -3.19
N ASP A 55 7.38 16.13 -4.39
CA ASP A 55 8.28 15.96 -5.54
C ASP A 55 9.38 17.03 -5.57
N ALA A 56 10.30 16.91 -6.54
CA ALA A 56 11.40 17.85 -6.72
C ALA A 56 10.95 19.29 -7.03
N ASN A 57 9.71 19.48 -7.50
CA ASN A 57 9.14 20.78 -7.84
C ASN A 57 8.33 21.38 -6.67
N GLY A 58 8.28 20.69 -5.53
CA GLY A 58 7.55 21.13 -4.35
C GLY A 58 6.07 20.75 -4.33
N LYS A 59 5.57 20.02 -5.33
CA LYS A 59 4.17 19.59 -5.39
C LYS A 59 3.93 18.47 -4.39
N ILE A 60 2.79 18.55 -3.71
CA ILE A 60 2.43 17.68 -2.60
C ILE A 60 1.45 16.61 -3.06
N TYR A 61 1.76 15.37 -2.73
CA TYR A 61 0.96 14.20 -3.01
C TYR A 61 0.59 13.51 -1.70
N ILE A 62 -0.65 13.02 -1.62
CA ILE A 62 -1.09 12.11 -0.57
C ILE A 62 -0.91 10.66 -1.05
N ALA A 63 -0.34 9.82 -0.20
CA ALA A 63 -0.25 8.39 -0.48
C ALA A 63 -1.62 7.72 -0.30
N SER A 64 -1.92 6.74 -1.14
CA SER A 64 -3.18 6.00 -1.07
C SER A 64 -3.00 4.55 -1.54
N LEU A 65 -3.83 3.68 -0.99
CA LEU A 65 -4.07 2.33 -1.48
C LEU A 65 -5.42 2.31 -2.19
N ILE A 66 -5.45 1.76 -3.40
CA ILE A 66 -6.68 1.64 -4.18
C ILE A 66 -6.93 0.20 -4.59
N GLN A 67 -8.21 -0.16 -4.62
CA GLN A 67 -8.68 -1.33 -5.34
C GLN A 67 -9.24 -0.89 -6.68
N VAL A 68 -8.75 -1.46 -7.78
CA VAL A 68 -9.16 -1.13 -9.15
C VAL A 68 -10.09 -2.19 -9.72
N LYS A 69 -11.06 -1.75 -10.53
CA LYS A 69 -11.90 -2.62 -11.34
C LYS A 69 -11.12 -3.03 -12.60
N PRO A 70 -11.44 -4.17 -13.26
CA PRO A 70 -10.82 -4.55 -14.54
C PRO A 70 -10.98 -3.52 -15.66
N THR A 71 -11.93 -2.59 -15.51
CA THR A 71 -12.22 -1.50 -16.47
C THR A 71 -11.39 -0.25 -16.24
N ILE A 72 -10.46 -0.24 -15.28
CA ILE A 72 -9.63 0.94 -14.98
C ILE A 72 -8.84 1.38 -16.20
N ASN A 73 -8.84 2.68 -16.48
CA ASN A 73 -8.02 3.29 -17.52
C ASN A 73 -6.91 4.12 -16.86
N GLU A 74 -5.67 3.69 -17.03
CA GLU A 74 -4.51 4.36 -16.44
C GLU A 74 -4.31 5.79 -16.96
N ASN A 75 -4.82 6.11 -18.15
CA ASN A 75 -4.73 7.46 -18.69
C ASN A 75 -5.59 8.45 -17.91
N ASP A 76 -6.69 8.01 -17.30
CA ASP A 76 -7.56 8.88 -16.50
C ASP A 76 -6.86 9.26 -15.19
N LEU A 77 -6.08 8.33 -14.61
CA LEU A 77 -5.23 8.61 -13.46
C LEU A 77 -4.11 9.59 -13.83
N LYS A 78 -3.42 9.35 -14.95
CA LYS A 78 -2.34 10.24 -15.42
C LYS A 78 -2.85 11.64 -15.78
N ALA A 79 -4.07 11.76 -16.30
CA ALA A 79 -4.68 13.06 -16.61
C ALA A 79 -4.91 13.93 -15.36
N LEU A 80 -5.07 13.32 -14.18
CA LEU A 80 -5.10 14.01 -12.89
C LEU A 80 -3.72 14.15 -12.25
N ASP A 81 -2.64 13.84 -12.98
CA ASP A 81 -1.26 13.83 -12.48
C ASP A 81 -1.06 12.90 -11.27
N ILE A 82 -1.80 11.78 -11.25
CA ILE A 82 -1.66 10.75 -10.24
C ILE A 82 -0.52 9.83 -10.63
N MET A 83 0.45 9.67 -9.74
CA MET A 83 1.55 8.76 -9.93
C MET A 83 1.16 7.39 -9.41
N ILE A 84 1.20 6.38 -10.28
CA ILE A 84 0.97 5.00 -9.89
C ILE A 84 2.28 4.43 -9.32
N GLY A 85 2.21 3.87 -8.12
CA GLY A 85 3.32 3.17 -7.48
C GLY A 85 3.36 1.69 -7.86
N SER A 86 3.43 0.82 -6.85
CA SER A 86 3.37 -0.63 -7.02
C SER A 86 1.97 -1.12 -7.40
N LYS A 87 1.92 -2.18 -8.20
CA LYS A 87 0.69 -2.88 -8.60
C LYS A 87 0.76 -4.33 -8.13
N SER A 88 -0.24 -4.77 -7.39
CA SER A 88 -0.42 -6.17 -7.01
C SER A 88 -1.84 -6.60 -7.33
N LYS A 89 -2.03 -7.25 -8.48
CA LYS A 89 -3.36 -7.60 -9.02
C LYS A 89 -4.25 -6.35 -9.12
N ASP A 90 -5.38 -6.35 -8.41
CA ASP A 90 -6.35 -5.27 -8.31
C ASP A 90 -6.03 -4.25 -7.20
N ILE A 91 -4.96 -4.44 -6.42
CA ILE A 91 -4.55 -3.51 -5.35
C ILE A 91 -3.31 -2.73 -5.78
N TRP A 92 -3.46 -1.42 -5.93
CA TRP A 92 -2.38 -0.53 -6.37
C TRP A 92 -2.09 0.52 -5.31
N THR A 93 -0.84 0.98 -5.26
CA THR A 93 -0.49 2.21 -4.55
C THR A 93 -0.53 3.39 -5.51
N ALA A 94 -1.03 4.52 -5.04
CA ALA A 94 -1.13 5.73 -5.84
C ALA A 94 -0.78 6.97 -5.01
N TYR A 95 -0.04 7.90 -5.62
CA TYR A 95 0.27 9.20 -5.06
C TYR A 95 -0.59 10.23 -5.77
N VAL A 96 -1.54 10.80 -5.03
CA VAL A 96 -2.58 11.68 -5.56
C VAL A 96 -2.20 13.12 -5.24
N PRO A 97 -2.15 14.04 -6.20
CA PRO A 97 -1.95 15.45 -5.90
C PRO A 97 -2.99 15.93 -4.88
N LEU A 98 -2.57 16.73 -3.90
CA LEU A 98 -3.45 17.18 -2.80
C LEU A 98 -4.74 17.83 -3.33
N GLU A 99 -4.62 18.60 -4.41
CA GLU A 99 -5.71 19.32 -5.06
C GLU A 99 -6.70 18.41 -5.79
N GLN A 100 -6.28 17.19 -6.15
CA GLN A 100 -7.04 16.27 -6.99
C GLN A 100 -7.74 15.15 -6.20
N VAL A 101 -7.63 15.12 -4.87
CA VAL A 101 -8.17 14.02 -4.05
C VAL A 101 -9.69 13.86 -4.22
N LYS A 102 -10.42 14.97 -4.37
CA LYS A 102 -11.87 14.92 -4.63
C LYS A 102 -12.18 14.31 -6.00
N ALA A 103 -11.55 14.82 -7.06
CA ALA A 103 -11.72 14.29 -8.42
C ALA A 103 -11.32 12.80 -8.50
N PHE A 104 -10.24 12.43 -7.81
CA PHE A 104 -9.79 11.05 -7.68
C PHE A 104 -10.83 10.14 -7.02
N SER A 105 -11.54 10.61 -5.98
CA SER A 105 -12.56 9.80 -5.31
C SER A 105 -13.78 9.46 -6.17
N GLU A 106 -13.99 10.24 -7.22
CA GLU A 106 -15.12 10.13 -8.15
C GLU A 106 -14.72 9.42 -9.45
N LEU A 107 -13.45 9.01 -9.60
CA LEU A 107 -12.98 8.39 -10.84
C LEU A 107 -13.65 7.04 -11.11
N PRO A 108 -14.16 6.84 -12.33
CA PRO A 108 -14.66 5.54 -12.74
C PRO A 108 -13.53 4.51 -12.81
N GLY A 109 -13.85 3.25 -12.54
CA GLY A 109 -12.86 2.17 -12.54
C GLY A 109 -12.11 1.97 -11.22
N ILE A 110 -12.29 2.82 -10.22
CA ILE A 110 -11.81 2.58 -8.85
C ILE A 110 -12.94 1.92 -8.04
N ALA A 111 -12.64 0.80 -7.38
CA ALA A 111 -13.58 0.07 -6.53
C ALA A 111 -13.53 0.54 -5.07
N ALA A 112 -12.33 0.81 -4.53
CA ALA A 112 -12.16 1.29 -3.18
C ALA A 112 -10.92 2.18 -3.04
N ILE A 113 -10.95 3.10 -2.08
CA ILE A 113 -9.86 4.03 -1.77
C ILE A 113 -9.62 4.06 -0.25
N ASP A 114 -8.35 3.93 0.12
CA ASP A 114 -7.87 4.21 1.47
C ASP A 114 -6.66 5.16 1.42
N LEU A 115 -6.81 6.35 2.01
CA LEU A 115 -5.71 7.29 2.16
C LEU A 115 -4.75 6.82 3.25
N ASP A 116 -3.46 6.88 2.96
CA ASP A 116 -2.40 6.39 3.84
C ASP A 116 -2.34 7.22 5.12
N ARG A 117 -2.11 6.56 6.26
CA ARG A 117 -2.06 7.16 7.59
C ARG A 117 -0.73 6.84 8.24
N PRO A 118 -0.19 7.76 9.06
CA PRO A 118 1.04 7.48 9.78
C PRO A 118 0.84 6.28 10.71
N ILE A 119 1.77 5.33 10.62
CA ILE A 119 1.89 4.22 11.57
C ILE A 119 2.86 4.62 12.70
N GLY A 120 2.60 4.14 13.90
CA GLY A 120 3.43 4.39 15.08
C GLY A 120 4.16 3.13 15.55
N ILE A 121 5.26 3.32 16.29
CA ILE A 121 5.99 2.22 16.93
C ILE A 121 5.14 1.69 18.11
N MET A 122 4.90 0.38 18.14
CA MET A 122 4.02 -0.28 19.13
C MET A 122 4.72 -1.43 19.89
N MET A 123 6.06 -1.44 19.92
CA MET A 123 6.85 -2.57 20.43
C MET A 123 7.24 -2.47 21.93
N ASP A 124 6.75 -1.49 22.67
CA ASP A 124 7.07 -1.27 24.08
C ASP A 124 6.58 -2.38 25.02
N SER A 125 5.53 -3.12 24.64
CA SER A 125 4.93 -4.19 25.48
C SER A 125 4.89 -5.58 24.81
N ALA A 126 5.55 -5.76 23.66
CA ALA A 126 5.43 -6.98 22.86
C ALA A 126 5.74 -8.27 23.63
N ARG A 127 6.81 -8.29 24.46
CA ARG A 127 7.18 -9.47 25.27
C ARG A 127 6.13 -9.87 26.29
N ILE A 128 5.47 -8.90 26.92
CA ILE A 128 4.45 -9.15 27.96
C ILE A 128 3.20 -9.74 27.31
N HIS A 129 2.75 -9.16 26.21
CA HIS A 129 1.51 -9.58 25.55
C HIS A 129 1.63 -10.86 24.74
N THR A 130 2.84 -11.28 24.36
CA THR A 130 3.07 -12.50 23.57
C THR A 130 3.35 -13.73 24.42
N HIS A 131 3.54 -13.59 25.75
CA HIS A 131 3.89 -14.69 26.66
C HIS A 131 5.06 -15.56 26.14
N THR A 132 6.03 -14.93 25.48
CA THR A 132 7.19 -15.63 24.89
C THR A 132 8.03 -16.35 25.95
N ASP A 133 7.99 -15.87 27.20
CA ASP A 133 8.57 -16.54 28.36
C ASP A 133 8.01 -17.95 28.56
N SER A 134 6.70 -18.14 28.40
CA SER A 134 6.05 -19.44 28.54
C SER A 134 6.50 -20.43 27.46
N VAL A 135 6.66 -19.94 26.23
CA VAL A 135 7.17 -20.72 25.08
C VAL A 135 8.64 -21.11 25.31
N HIS A 136 9.48 -20.17 25.76
CA HIS A 136 10.89 -20.45 26.06
C HIS A 136 11.06 -21.42 27.23
N ASN A 137 10.16 -21.38 28.21
CA ASN A 137 10.12 -22.34 29.32
C ASN A 137 9.54 -23.71 28.92
N GLY A 138 9.10 -23.88 27.66
CA GLY A 138 8.54 -25.14 27.17
C GLY A 138 7.19 -25.51 27.79
N ILE A 139 6.47 -24.54 28.39
CA ILE A 139 5.22 -24.81 29.10
C ILE A 139 4.17 -25.31 28.10
N ASN A 140 3.66 -26.52 28.32
CA ASN A 140 2.65 -27.18 27.49
C ASN A 140 3.06 -27.40 26.01
N LEU A 141 4.35 -27.47 25.70
CA LEU A 141 4.82 -27.82 24.35
C LEU A 141 5.13 -29.32 24.24
N PRO A 142 4.66 -30.02 23.19
CA PRO A 142 4.91 -31.45 23.01
C PRO A 142 6.36 -31.77 22.64
N GLN A 143 7.11 -30.77 22.16
CA GLN A 143 8.52 -30.86 21.77
C GLN A 143 9.12 -29.45 21.65
N ALA A 144 10.45 -29.38 21.50
CA ALA A 144 11.13 -28.14 21.16
C ALA A 144 10.85 -27.75 19.69
N TYR A 145 10.69 -26.45 19.45
CA TYR A 145 10.56 -25.87 18.10
C TYR A 145 11.72 -24.91 17.85
N ASP A 146 12.51 -25.19 16.83
CA ASP A 146 13.68 -24.40 16.44
C ASP A 146 13.44 -23.52 15.20
N GLY A 147 12.25 -23.61 14.60
CA GLY A 147 11.90 -22.91 13.37
C GLY A 147 12.54 -23.50 12.11
N LYS A 148 13.08 -24.73 12.17
CA LYS A 148 13.70 -25.37 11.00
C LYS A 148 12.70 -25.50 9.85
N GLY A 149 13.08 -24.99 8.68
CA GLY A 149 12.24 -24.97 7.49
C GLY A 149 11.24 -23.80 7.43
N VAL A 150 11.26 -22.89 8.40
CA VAL A 150 10.41 -21.69 8.45
C VAL A 150 11.22 -20.46 8.04
N VAL A 151 10.61 -19.59 7.22
CA VAL A 151 11.12 -18.26 6.90
C VAL A 151 10.24 -17.23 7.60
N VAL A 152 10.86 -16.30 8.33
CA VAL A 152 10.16 -15.20 9.00
C VAL A 152 10.50 -13.90 8.28
N GLY A 153 9.47 -13.19 7.81
CA GLY A 153 9.59 -11.84 7.28
C GLY A 153 9.37 -10.82 8.39
N VAL A 154 10.27 -9.84 8.50
CA VAL A 154 10.16 -8.74 9.47
C VAL A 154 10.08 -7.43 8.67
N ILE A 155 9.05 -6.63 8.94
CA ILE A 155 8.87 -5.28 8.39
C ILE A 155 8.88 -4.33 9.59
N ASP A 156 10.02 -3.69 9.82
CA ASP A 156 10.24 -2.78 10.93
C ASP A 156 11.22 -1.69 10.51
N ALA A 157 11.48 -0.73 11.40
CA ALA A 157 12.49 0.30 11.21
C ALA A 157 13.73 0.01 12.06
N GLY A 158 14.90 -0.05 11.41
CA GLY A 158 16.17 -0.24 12.08
C GLY A 158 16.49 -1.71 12.35
N PHE A 159 17.61 -2.16 11.80
CA PHE A 159 18.13 -3.51 12.01
C PHE A 159 19.66 -3.49 11.92
N ASP A 160 20.35 -4.09 12.89
CA ASP A 160 21.79 -4.33 12.84
C ASP A 160 22.04 -5.73 12.26
N TYR A 161 22.49 -5.76 11.01
CA TYR A 161 22.78 -7.01 10.31
C TYR A 161 24.04 -7.68 10.86
N THR A 162 24.96 -6.94 11.47
CA THR A 162 26.23 -7.49 12.01
C THR A 162 26.06 -8.19 13.36
N HIS A 163 24.90 -8.06 13.99
CA HIS A 163 24.67 -8.58 15.34
C HIS A 163 24.92 -10.10 15.42
N PRO A 164 25.71 -10.61 16.40
CA PRO A 164 26.08 -12.02 16.47
C PRO A 164 24.90 -13.00 16.56
N ALA A 165 23.74 -12.57 17.07
CA ALA A 165 22.52 -13.38 17.11
C ALA A 165 21.96 -13.73 15.70
N ASN A 166 22.40 -13.01 14.67
CA ASN A 166 22.06 -13.30 13.29
C ASN A 166 22.86 -14.48 12.72
N PHE A 167 23.69 -15.15 13.52
CA PHE A 167 24.45 -16.33 13.11
C PHE A 167 23.97 -17.59 13.84
N ASP A 168 24.28 -18.75 13.27
CA ASP A 168 24.16 -20.02 13.96
C ASP A 168 25.08 -20.09 15.20
N THR A 169 24.93 -21.14 16.00
CA THR A 169 25.67 -21.28 17.28
C THR A 169 27.19 -21.34 17.08
N SER A 170 27.68 -21.75 15.90
CA SER A 170 29.09 -21.75 15.55
C SER A 170 29.59 -20.42 14.96
N TYR A 171 28.73 -19.42 14.79
CA TYR A 171 29.04 -18.13 14.18
C TYR A 171 29.56 -18.21 12.73
N THR A 172 29.18 -19.26 12.01
CA THR A 172 29.67 -19.54 10.65
C THR A 172 28.61 -19.32 9.60
N HIS A 173 27.33 -19.56 9.93
CA HIS A 173 26.23 -19.43 8.98
C HIS A 173 25.32 -18.27 9.36
N PHE A 174 25.17 -17.34 8.43
CA PHE A 174 24.28 -16.20 8.58
C PHE A 174 22.82 -16.61 8.39
N ARG A 175 21.96 -16.13 9.28
CA ARG A 175 20.52 -16.45 9.33
C ARG A 175 19.69 -15.53 8.44
N LEU A 176 20.15 -14.31 8.16
CA LEU A 176 19.44 -13.40 7.27
C LEU A 176 19.58 -13.88 5.82
N LYS A 177 18.45 -14.05 5.15
CA LYS A 177 18.38 -14.56 3.77
C LYS A 177 18.25 -13.48 2.72
N SER A 178 17.56 -12.40 3.06
CA SER A 178 17.31 -11.28 2.15
C SER A 178 16.96 -10.04 2.97
N VAL A 179 17.38 -8.88 2.49
CA VAL A 179 17.05 -7.57 3.06
C VAL A 179 16.60 -6.64 1.94
N TRP A 180 15.54 -5.88 2.18
CA TRP A 180 15.13 -4.79 1.30
C TRP A 180 15.04 -3.49 2.11
N GLU A 181 15.99 -2.59 1.88
CA GLU A 181 15.95 -1.25 2.45
C GLU A 181 15.16 -0.32 1.55
N GLN A 182 13.93 0.01 1.93
CA GLN A 182 13.04 0.82 1.11
C GLN A 182 13.51 2.27 0.93
N LYS A 183 14.26 2.80 1.90
CA LYS A 183 14.89 4.13 1.81
C LYS A 183 16.31 4.08 1.22
N GLY A 184 16.84 2.90 0.98
CA GLY A 184 18.19 2.70 0.46
C GLY A 184 18.31 3.11 -1.01
N THR A 185 19.50 3.55 -1.40
CA THR A 185 19.85 3.80 -2.81
C THR A 185 20.55 2.57 -3.36
N GLY A 186 19.92 1.88 -4.32
CA GLY A 186 20.50 0.68 -4.91
C GLY A 186 19.60 0.04 -5.96
N THR A 187 19.81 -1.27 -6.19
CA THR A 187 18.95 -2.06 -7.07
C THR A 187 17.73 -2.50 -6.28
N ALA A 188 16.55 -2.03 -6.68
CA ALA A 188 15.28 -2.43 -6.08
C ALA A 188 14.93 -3.89 -6.44
N PRO A 189 14.11 -4.57 -5.63
CA PRO A 189 13.56 -5.87 -6.03
C PRO A 189 12.75 -5.71 -7.32
N SER A 190 12.79 -6.69 -8.22
CA SER A 190 12.25 -6.59 -9.60
C SER A 190 10.79 -6.11 -9.72
N ALA A 191 9.95 -6.35 -8.72
CA ALA A 191 8.55 -5.92 -8.69
C ALA A 191 8.36 -4.46 -8.22
N PHE A 192 9.43 -3.78 -7.80
CA PHE A 192 9.42 -2.45 -7.21
C PHE A 192 10.44 -1.53 -7.90
N GLY A 193 10.15 -0.23 -7.89
CA GLY A 193 11.00 0.79 -8.53
C GLY A 193 11.90 1.56 -7.56
N PHE A 194 12.03 1.13 -6.30
CA PHE A 194 12.71 1.88 -5.25
C PHE A 194 13.33 0.99 -4.17
N GLY A 195 14.28 1.57 -3.43
CA GLY A 195 15.03 0.90 -2.38
C GLY A 195 16.25 0.14 -2.90
N ALA A 196 16.89 -0.61 -2.01
CA ALA A 196 18.02 -1.48 -2.30
C ALA A 196 17.77 -2.89 -1.75
N GLU A 197 17.91 -3.90 -2.61
CA GLU A 197 17.78 -5.31 -2.26
C GLU A 197 19.16 -5.96 -2.10
N TYR A 198 19.29 -6.77 -1.05
CA TYR A 198 20.47 -7.55 -0.72
C TYR A 198 20.05 -9.01 -0.55
N LEU A 199 20.58 -9.90 -1.39
CA LEU A 199 20.11 -11.30 -1.53
C LEU A 199 21.12 -12.33 -1.02
N ASP A 200 22.28 -11.90 -0.54
CA ASP A 200 23.34 -12.77 -0.07
C ASP A 200 23.95 -12.27 1.24
N SER A 201 24.54 -13.19 2.00
CA SER A 201 25.05 -12.88 3.34
C SER A 201 26.20 -11.87 3.33
N VAL A 202 27.02 -11.81 2.27
CA VAL A 202 28.17 -10.89 2.19
C VAL A 202 27.67 -9.47 1.96
N SER A 203 26.74 -9.28 1.02
CA SER A 203 26.18 -7.96 0.75
C SER A 203 25.38 -7.40 1.94
N ILE A 204 24.59 -8.25 2.61
CA ILE A 204 23.86 -7.88 3.83
C ILE A 204 24.82 -7.52 4.97
N PHE A 205 25.87 -8.33 5.21
CA PHE A 205 26.82 -8.06 6.28
C PHE A 205 27.63 -6.78 6.04
N ASN A 206 28.11 -6.56 4.82
CA ASN A 206 28.84 -5.35 4.45
C ASN A 206 28.00 -4.08 4.56
N LYS A 207 26.69 -4.20 4.36
CA LYS A 207 25.75 -3.10 4.57
C LYS A 207 25.65 -2.68 6.05
N ALA A 208 25.95 -3.59 6.97
CA ALA A 208 26.02 -3.42 8.42
C ALA A 208 24.69 -3.11 9.12
N PHE A 209 24.01 -2.01 8.78
CA PHE A 209 22.75 -1.63 9.40
C PHE A 209 21.87 -0.82 8.46
N ASP A 210 20.55 -0.85 8.73
CA ASP A 210 19.58 0.01 8.05
C ASP A 210 19.69 1.46 8.53
N VAL A 211 19.47 2.39 7.62
CA VAL A 211 19.49 3.83 7.88
C VAL A 211 18.07 4.26 8.26
N MET A 212 17.88 4.69 9.51
CA MET A 212 16.60 5.29 9.94
C MET A 212 16.29 6.59 9.20
#